data_AF-A0A6P8C271-F1
#
_entry.id   AF-A0A6P8C271-F1
#
_cell.length_a   1.000
_cell.length_b   1.000
_cell.length_c   1.000
_cell.angle_alpha   90.00
_cell.angle_beta   90.00
_cell.angle_gamma   90.00
#
_symmetry.space_group_name_H-M   'P 1'
#
loop_
_entity.id
_entity.type
_entity.pdbx_description
1 polymer ?
#
loop_
_entity_poly.entity_id
_entity_poly.type
_entity_poly.pdbx_seq_one_letter_code
_entity_poly.pdbx_strand_id
1 'polypeptide(L)'
;MDKEIAVWDPVTGKLKWRLGGIPELGVINKLQWFSGINCVLAVCIINEQFILSFLDHRVKKVILDNVPFTLAYMIADAVADETRINIYLIDGFMNLGFLDCRQLPFQEGIQWMSENSFVLGDDFSRPESIHCHEGQLFAHMRSNASAFSSDDWVLAKVQ
;
A
#
# COMPACT_ATOMS: atom_id res chain seq x y z
N MET A 1 -13.36 2.11 -20.18
CA MET A 1 -12.98 3.53 -19.99
C MET A 1 -11.50 3.55 -19.68
N ASP A 2 -10.74 4.41 -20.35
CA ASP A 2 -9.33 4.60 -20.02
C ASP A 2 -9.24 5.20 -18.63
N LYS A 3 -8.46 4.56 -17.76
CA LYS A 3 -8.19 5.06 -16.41
C LYS A 3 -7.21 6.22 -16.50
N GLU A 4 -7.41 7.19 -15.62
CA GLU A 4 -6.59 8.39 -15.56
C GLU A 4 -6.25 8.71 -14.11
N ILE A 5 -4.98 9.04 -13.89
CA ILE A 5 -4.49 9.63 -12.64
C ILE A 5 -4.14 11.08 -12.92
N ALA A 6 -4.66 11.97 -12.09
CA ALA A 6 -4.37 13.39 -12.16
C ALA A 6 -3.85 13.87 -10.80
N VAL A 7 -2.95 14.85 -10.84
CA VAL A 7 -2.35 15.45 -9.63
C VAL A 7 -2.56 16.94 -9.70
N TRP A 8 -3.12 17.46 -8.62
CA TRP A 8 -3.36 18.88 -8.40
C TRP A 8 -2.28 19.44 -7.47
N ASP A 9 -1.96 20.71 -7.67
CA ASP A 9 -1.18 21.47 -6.72
C ASP A 9 -2.07 21.87 -5.52
N PRO A 10 -1.73 21.47 -4.29
CA PRO A 10 -2.60 21.70 -3.14
C PRO A 10 -2.65 23.17 -2.70
N VAL A 11 -1.66 23.99 -3.07
CA VAL A 11 -1.61 25.41 -2.71
C VAL A 11 -2.45 26.25 -3.67
N THR A 12 -2.34 25.97 -4.96
CA THR A 12 -2.99 26.77 -6.01
C THR A 12 -4.31 26.16 -6.50
N GLY A 13 -4.59 24.90 -6.17
CA GLY A 13 -5.75 24.14 -6.67
C GLY A 13 -5.69 23.79 -8.16
N LYS A 14 -4.57 24.10 -8.84
CA LYS A 14 -4.42 23.90 -10.30
C LYS A 14 -3.97 22.49 -10.62
N LEU A 15 -4.45 21.94 -11.73
CA LEU A 15 -3.94 20.68 -12.27
C LEU A 15 -2.45 20.83 -12.63
N LYS A 16 -1.59 20.02 -12.01
CA LYS A 16 -0.14 19.98 -12.30
C LYS A 16 0.16 19.06 -13.47
N TRP A 17 -0.41 17.86 -13.44
CA TRP A 17 -0.25 16.88 -14.52
C TRP A 17 -1.35 15.82 -14.46
N ARG A 18 -1.48 15.09 -15.56
CA ARG A 18 -2.37 13.95 -15.69
C ARG A 18 -1.74 12.89 -16.58
N LEU A 19 -2.05 11.63 -16.32
CA LEU A 19 -1.67 10.47 -17.11
C LEU A 19 -2.91 9.60 -17.31
N GLY A 20 -3.36 9.55 -18.55
CA GLY A 20 -4.46 8.70 -19.00
C GLY A 20 -3.98 7.62 -19.95
N GLY A 21 -4.88 6.69 -20.28
CA GLY A 21 -4.57 5.60 -21.21
C GLY A 21 -3.52 4.66 -20.65
N ILE A 22 -3.65 4.29 -19.37
CA ILE A 22 -2.84 3.26 -18.71
C ILE A 22 -3.64 1.95 -18.74
N PRO A 23 -3.61 1.18 -19.84
CA PRO A 23 -4.40 -0.05 -19.96
C PRO A 23 -3.99 -1.10 -18.93
N GLU A 24 -2.75 -1.06 -18.45
CA GLU A 24 -2.22 -1.97 -17.44
C GLU A 24 -2.70 -1.62 -16.03
N LEU A 25 -3.26 -0.43 -15.80
CA LEU A 25 -3.66 -0.05 -14.45
C LEU A 25 -4.93 -0.82 -14.05
N GLY A 26 -4.86 -1.57 -12.96
CA GLY A 26 -5.99 -2.27 -12.34
C GLY A 26 -7.05 -1.34 -11.76
N VAL A 27 -8.03 -1.93 -11.07
CA VAL A 27 -8.93 -1.11 -10.24
C VAL A 27 -8.06 -0.48 -9.16
N ILE A 28 -7.97 0.85 -9.14
CA ILE A 28 -7.18 1.58 -8.15
C ILE A 28 -7.97 1.56 -6.84
N ASN A 29 -7.44 0.89 -5.83
CA ASN A 29 -8.01 0.88 -4.48
C ASN A 29 -7.51 2.06 -3.65
N LYS A 30 -6.22 2.42 -3.82
CA LYS A 30 -5.59 3.53 -3.09
C LYS A 30 -4.57 4.26 -3.95
N LEU A 31 -4.51 5.58 -3.77
CA LEU A 31 -3.40 6.42 -4.20
C LEU A 31 -2.74 7.05 -2.97
N GLN A 32 -1.41 7.05 -2.93
CA GLN A 32 -0.65 7.71 -1.86
C GLN A 32 0.59 8.40 -2.44
N TRP A 33 0.88 9.60 -1.97
CA TRP A 33 2.15 10.23 -2.27
C TRP A 33 3.26 9.55 -1.46
N PHE A 34 4.28 9.03 -2.14
CA PHE A 34 5.41 8.38 -1.50
C PHE A 34 6.64 9.29 -1.59
N SER A 35 6.84 10.07 -0.53
CA SER A 35 7.92 11.05 -0.41
C SER A 35 9.31 10.43 -0.58
N GLY A 36 9.54 9.24 0.00
CA GLY A 36 10.84 8.56 0.03
C GLY A 36 11.47 8.32 -1.34
N ILE A 37 10.66 8.14 -2.39
CA ILE A 37 11.12 7.97 -3.78
C ILE A 37 10.49 9.00 -4.74
N ASN A 38 9.77 9.99 -4.20
CA ASN A 38 9.11 11.07 -4.94
C ASN A 38 8.15 10.59 -6.05
N CYS A 39 7.40 9.53 -5.76
CA CYS A 39 6.43 8.93 -6.68
C CYS A 39 5.02 8.93 -6.08
N VAL A 40 4.01 8.72 -6.92
CA VAL A 40 2.67 8.31 -6.47
C VAL A 40 2.63 6.79 -6.47
N LEU A 41 2.37 6.21 -5.31
CA LEU A 41 2.06 4.80 -5.16
C LEU A 41 0.58 4.60 -5.53
N ALA A 42 0.32 3.70 -6.47
CA ALA A 42 -1.01 3.20 -6.77
C ALA A 42 -1.12 1.74 -6.33
N VAL A 43 -2.08 1.46 -5.47
CA VAL A 43 -2.45 0.12 -5.05
C VAL A 43 -3.60 -0.33 -5.94
N CYS A 44 -3.36 -1.37 -6.73
CA CYS A 44 -4.24 -1.81 -7.81
C CYS A 44 -4.65 -3.28 -7.63
N ILE A 45 -5.84 -3.62 -8.13
CA ILE A 45 -6.28 -5.01 -8.29
C ILE A 45 -6.48 -5.30 -9.79
N ILE A 46 -5.78 -6.30 -10.32
CA ILE A 46 -5.86 -6.77 -11.70
C ILE A 46 -6.11 -8.27 -11.70
N ASN A 47 -7.22 -8.74 -12.27
CA ASN A 47 -7.53 -10.18 -12.33
C ASN A 47 -7.40 -10.88 -10.95
N GLU A 48 -7.97 -10.26 -9.91
CA GLU A 48 -7.87 -10.70 -8.51
C GLU A 48 -6.45 -10.70 -7.89
N GLN A 49 -5.45 -10.13 -8.59
CA GLN A 49 -4.09 -9.98 -8.08
C GLN A 49 -3.85 -8.57 -7.54
N PHE A 50 -3.23 -8.50 -6.37
CA PHE A 50 -2.73 -7.29 -5.77
C PHE A 50 -1.45 -6.80 -6.46
N ILE A 51 -1.45 -5.55 -6.91
CA ILE A 51 -0.37 -4.95 -7.68
C ILE A 51 -0.01 -3.58 -7.09
N LEU A 52 1.29 -3.33 -6.96
CA LEU A 52 1.83 -2.01 -6.66
C LEU A 52 2.38 -1.39 -7.95
N SER A 53 1.81 -0.27 -8.35
CA SER A 53 2.31 0.51 -9.48
C SER A 53 2.87 1.83 -8.99
N PHE A 54 4.03 2.22 -9.52
CA PHE A 54 4.72 3.45 -9.13
C PHE A 54 4.68 4.45 -10.27
N LEU A 55 4.11 5.63 -10.02
CA LEU A 55 4.01 6.70 -11.00
C LEU A 55 4.96 7.82 -10.64
N ASP A 56 5.93 8.08 -11.51
CA ASP A 56 6.82 9.21 -11.35
C ASP A 56 6.26 10.42 -12.10
N HIS A 57 5.81 11.41 -11.33
CA HIS A 57 5.22 12.63 -11.86
C HIS A 57 6.18 13.51 -12.68
N ARG A 58 7.49 13.37 -12.46
CA ARG A 58 8.53 14.17 -13.14
C ARG A 58 8.65 13.73 -14.59
N VAL A 59 8.57 12.42 -14.82
CA VAL A 59 8.62 11.81 -16.16
C VAL A 59 7.23 11.44 -16.70
N LYS A 60 6.18 11.58 -15.88
CA LYS A 60 4.76 11.34 -16.20
C LYS A 60 4.52 9.93 -16.76
N LYS A 61 5.12 8.93 -16.11
CA LYS A 61 5.04 7.52 -16.53
C LYS A 61 4.94 6.59 -15.33
N VAL A 62 4.38 5.41 -15.56
CA VAL A 62 4.54 4.25 -14.67
C VAL A 62 5.98 3.76 -14.81
N ILE A 63 6.71 3.68 -13.70
CA ILE A 63 8.14 3.31 -13.67
C ILE A 63 8.38 1.89 -13.14
N LEU A 64 7.40 1.32 -12.45
CA LEU A 64 7.40 -0.07 -12.00
C LEU A 64 5.97 -0.56 -11.89
N ASP A 65 5.71 -1.75 -12.43
CA ASP A 65 4.40 -2.39 -12.44
C ASP A 65 4.55 -3.91 -12.27
N ASN A 66 3.49 -4.55 -11.80
CA ASN A 66 3.38 -6.01 -11.69
C ASN A 66 4.45 -6.68 -10.83
N VAL A 67 4.72 -6.16 -9.63
CA VAL A 67 5.52 -6.91 -8.63
C VAL A 67 4.72 -8.15 -8.23
N PRO A 68 5.11 -9.36 -8.68
CA PRO A 68 4.28 -10.54 -8.48
C PRO A 68 4.49 -11.08 -7.08
N PHE A 69 3.44 -11.06 -6.26
CA PHE A 69 3.47 -11.68 -4.94
C PHE A 69 2.80 -13.04 -5.02
N THR A 70 3.51 -14.10 -4.59
CA THR A 70 3.05 -15.49 -4.60
C THR A 70 1.82 -15.76 -3.71
N LEU A 71 1.37 -14.76 -2.94
CA LEU A 71 0.20 -14.80 -2.06
C LEU A 71 -0.70 -13.55 -2.23
N ALA A 72 -0.64 -12.88 -3.39
CA ALA A 72 -1.35 -11.63 -3.66
C ALA A 72 -2.86 -11.67 -3.32
N TYR A 73 -3.50 -12.84 -3.44
CA TYR A 73 -4.93 -13.05 -3.18
C TYR A 73 -5.36 -12.81 -1.72
N MET A 74 -4.41 -12.67 -0.80
CA MET A 74 -4.69 -12.38 0.60
C MET A 74 -4.35 -10.96 1.01
N ILE A 75 -3.59 -10.20 0.22
CA ILE A 75 -3.23 -8.83 0.57
C ILE A 75 -4.51 -7.98 0.55
N ALA A 76 -4.82 -7.35 1.68
CA ALA A 76 -5.97 -6.48 1.81
C ALA A 76 -5.61 -5.04 1.41
N ASP A 77 -4.44 -4.56 1.81
CA ASP A 77 -4.02 -3.18 1.54
C ASP A 77 -2.50 -2.99 1.70
N ALA A 78 -1.99 -1.88 1.16
CA ALA A 78 -0.61 -1.42 1.35
C ALA A 78 -0.54 0.08 1.64
N VAL A 79 0.55 0.50 2.28
CA VAL A 79 0.82 1.91 2.59
C VAL A 79 2.32 2.18 2.57
N ALA A 80 2.73 3.29 1.96
CA ALA A 80 4.08 3.79 2.04
C ALA A 80 4.35 4.40 3.42
N ASP A 81 5.53 4.13 3.96
CA ASP A 81 6.05 4.79 5.16
C ASP A 81 6.45 6.23 4.81
N GLU A 82 5.85 7.21 5.49
CA GLU A 82 6.15 8.62 5.25
C GLU A 82 7.55 9.03 5.74
N THR A 83 8.13 8.24 6.64
CA THR A 83 9.41 8.51 7.32
C THR A 83 10.57 7.65 6.79
N ARG A 84 10.27 6.56 6.08
CA ARG A 84 11.25 5.59 5.56
C ARG A 84 11.05 5.35 4.08
N ILE A 85 11.92 4.56 3.47
CA ILE A 85 11.81 4.15 2.05
C ILE A 85 11.22 2.73 1.99
N ASN A 86 10.15 2.49 2.76
CA ASN A 86 9.49 1.19 2.89
C ASN A 86 8.01 1.29 2.50
N ILE A 87 7.44 0.16 2.08
CA ILE A 87 5.99 -0.04 1.96
C ILE A 87 5.60 -1.16 2.91
N TYR A 88 4.60 -0.90 3.74
CA TYR A 88 3.97 -1.93 4.56
C TYR A 88 2.75 -2.50 3.85
N LEU A 89 2.49 -3.79 4.08
CA LEU A 89 1.37 -4.53 3.53
C LEU A 89 0.68 -5.26 4.66
N ILE A 90 -0.63 -5.44 4.54
CA ILE A 90 -1.40 -6.31 5.43
C ILE A 90 -2.18 -7.33 4.61
N ASP A 91 -2.24 -8.56 5.08
CA ASP A 91 -3.09 -9.58 4.48
C ASP A 91 -4.41 -9.78 5.24
N GLY A 92 -5.29 -10.62 4.70
CA GLY A 92 -6.59 -10.94 5.27
C GLY A 92 -6.53 -11.63 6.63
N PHE A 93 -5.35 -12.08 7.06
CA PHE A 93 -5.08 -12.69 8.36
C PHE A 93 -4.33 -11.74 9.30
N MET A 94 -4.34 -10.43 9.01
CA MET A 94 -3.63 -9.41 9.78
C MET A 94 -2.11 -9.64 9.87
N ASN A 95 -1.53 -10.42 8.96
CA ASN A 95 -0.08 -10.53 8.87
C ASN A 95 0.47 -9.24 8.26
N LEU A 96 1.49 -8.69 8.89
CA LEU A 96 2.20 -7.54 8.36
C LEU A 96 3.42 -7.99 7.59
N GLY A 97 3.56 -7.45 6.39
CA GLY A 97 4.77 -7.54 5.59
C GLY A 97 5.32 -6.16 5.30
N PHE A 98 6.58 -6.10 4.90
CA PHE A 98 7.15 -4.90 4.34
C PHE A 98 7.99 -5.18 3.09
N LEU A 99 8.19 -4.12 2.32
CA LEU A 99 9.03 -4.06 1.15
C LEU A 99 10.01 -2.90 1.31
N ASP A 100 11.30 -3.17 1.14
CA ASP A 100 12.34 -2.15 1.12
C ASP A 100 12.48 -1.59 -0.30
N CYS A 101 12.05 -0.33 -0.51
CA CYS A 101 12.09 0.29 -1.83
C CYS A 101 13.50 0.71 -2.27
N ARG A 102 14.53 0.54 -1.45
CA ARG A 102 15.94 0.62 -1.90
C ARG A 102 16.31 -0.56 -2.78
N GLN A 103 15.55 -1.66 -2.71
CA GLN A 103 15.76 -2.88 -3.48
C GLN A 103 14.91 -2.93 -4.77
N LEU A 104 14.46 -1.79 -5.29
CA LEU A 104 13.67 -1.76 -6.53
C LEU A 104 14.52 -2.13 -7.77
N PRO A 105 14.05 -3.01 -8.67
CA PRO A 105 12.83 -3.83 -8.57
C PRO A 105 13.00 -4.96 -7.56
N PHE A 106 11.98 -5.19 -6.72
CA PHE A 106 12.05 -6.11 -5.57
C PHE A 106 12.48 -7.52 -5.99
N GLN A 107 13.62 -7.99 -5.48
CA GLN A 107 14.14 -9.33 -5.76
C GLN A 107 13.73 -10.36 -4.71
N GLU A 108 13.64 -9.95 -3.44
CA GLU A 108 13.43 -10.85 -2.30
C GLU A 108 11.95 -11.03 -1.92
N GLY A 109 11.02 -10.41 -2.64
CA GLY A 109 9.59 -10.46 -2.33
C GLY A 109 9.22 -9.73 -1.03
N ILE A 110 8.07 -10.08 -0.44
CA ILE A 110 7.60 -9.50 0.83
C ILE A 110 8.36 -10.11 2.00
N GLN A 111 8.89 -9.26 2.87
CA GLN A 111 9.45 -9.68 4.16
C GLN A 111 8.34 -9.63 5.21
N TRP A 112 7.84 -10.79 5.62
CA TRP A 112 6.79 -10.91 6.63
C TRP A 112 7.35 -10.69 8.03
N MET A 113 6.72 -9.80 8.79
CA MET A 113 7.08 -9.43 10.16
C MET A 113 6.22 -10.14 11.20
N SER A 114 5.02 -10.58 10.80
CA SER A 114 4.14 -11.37 11.67
C SER A 114 3.54 -12.54 10.92
N GLU A 115 3.28 -13.63 11.65
CA GLU A 115 2.62 -14.82 11.16
C GLU A 115 1.43 -15.16 12.07
N ASN A 116 0.26 -15.42 11.48
CA ASN A 116 -0.98 -15.79 12.15
C ASN A 116 -1.39 -14.86 13.29
N SER A 117 -1.31 -13.53 13.08
CA SER A 117 -1.76 -12.53 14.06
C SER A 117 -3.29 -12.50 14.24
N PHE A 118 -4.01 -13.26 13.41
CA PHE A 118 -5.45 -13.48 13.47
C PHE A 118 -5.83 -14.44 14.61
N VAL A 119 -6.80 -14.02 15.43
CA VAL A 119 -7.49 -14.92 16.37
C VAL A 119 -8.76 -15.44 15.70
N LEU A 120 -8.81 -16.75 15.42
CA LEU A 120 -9.98 -17.43 14.87
C LEU A 120 -11.24 -17.16 15.71
N GLY A 121 -12.30 -16.65 15.08
CA GLY A 121 -13.65 -16.55 15.67
C GLY A 121 -14.32 -15.17 15.62
N ASP A 122 -13.63 -14.13 15.15
CA ASP A 122 -14.18 -12.77 15.09
C ASP A 122 -14.39 -12.35 13.62
N ASP A 123 -15.61 -12.50 13.10
CA ASP A 123 -15.96 -12.25 11.67
C ASP A 123 -15.68 -10.79 11.22
N PHE A 124 -15.39 -9.88 12.16
CA PHE A 124 -15.11 -8.47 11.91
C PHE A 124 -13.61 -8.11 11.87
N SER A 125 -12.72 -9.10 11.86
CA SER A 125 -11.27 -8.88 12.02
C SER A 125 -10.45 -8.85 10.73
N ARG A 126 -11.08 -8.97 9.56
CA ARG A 126 -10.36 -8.78 8.28
C ARG A 126 -10.02 -7.29 8.12
N PRO A 127 -8.75 -6.93 7.86
CA PRO A 127 -8.38 -5.54 7.62
C PRO A 127 -8.97 -5.05 6.31
N GLU A 128 -9.53 -3.85 6.32
CA GLU A 128 -10.06 -3.15 5.15
C GLU A 128 -9.04 -2.15 4.60
N SER A 129 -8.28 -1.49 5.49
CA SER A 129 -7.21 -0.59 5.11
C SER A 129 -6.11 -0.47 6.15
N ILE A 130 -4.94 -0.01 5.71
CA ILE A 130 -3.84 0.42 6.58
C ILE A 130 -3.40 1.85 6.29
N HIS A 131 -2.99 2.52 7.35
CA HIS A 131 -2.51 3.90 7.34
C HIS A 131 -1.18 3.96 8.09
N CYS A 132 -0.24 4.72 7.56
CA CYS A 132 1.04 5.00 8.21
C CYS A 132 1.14 6.50 8.46
N HIS A 133 1.48 6.87 9.68
CA HIS A 133 1.70 8.25 10.07
C HIS A 133 2.85 8.32 11.07
N GLU A 134 3.87 9.14 10.76
CA GLU A 134 5.06 9.28 11.60
C GLU A 134 5.72 7.95 12.00
N GLY A 135 5.70 6.96 11.08
CA GLY A 135 6.28 5.63 11.29
C GLY A 135 5.43 4.69 12.15
N GLN A 136 4.28 5.13 12.65
CA GLN A 136 3.28 4.27 13.29
C GLN A 136 2.32 3.72 12.24
N LEU A 137 1.93 2.46 12.38
CA LEU A 137 1.01 1.80 11.46
C LEU A 137 -0.32 1.56 12.16
N PHE A 138 -1.42 1.79 11.44
CA PHE A 138 -2.78 1.59 11.91
C PHE A 138 -3.52 0.71 10.91
N ALA A 139 -4.21 -0.32 11.39
CA ALA A 139 -5.12 -1.13 10.60
C ALA A 139 -6.57 -0.81 10.98
N HIS A 140 -7.38 -0.52 9.97
CA HIS A 140 -8.82 -0.39 10.10
C HIS A 140 -9.49 -1.70 9.69
N MET A 141 -10.37 -2.19 10.55
CA MET A 141 -11.25 -3.32 10.30
C MET A 141 -12.70 -2.83 10.43
N ARG A 142 -13.66 -3.62 9.95
CA ARG A 142 -15.07 -3.21 9.89
C ARG A 142 -15.65 -2.63 11.19
N SER A 143 -15.25 -3.16 12.35
CA SER A 143 -15.77 -2.69 13.65
C SER A 143 -14.71 -2.12 14.58
N ASN A 144 -13.42 -2.29 14.28
CA ASN A 144 -12.32 -2.05 15.20
C ASN A 144 -11.12 -1.42 14.48
N ALA A 145 -10.15 -0.90 15.23
CA ALA A 145 -8.84 -0.50 14.71
C ALA A 145 -7.71 -1.07 15.57
N SER A 146 -6.56 -1.34 14.96
CA SER A 146 -5.35 -1.80 15.65
C SER A 146 -4.20 -0.85 15.34
N ALA A 147 -3.34 -0.60 16.32
CA ALA A 147 -2.10 0.15 16.12
C ALA A 147 -0.90 -0.79 16.27
N PHE A 148 0.13 -0.57 15.48
CA PHE A 148 1.42 -1.27 15.56
C PHE A 148 2.48 -0.25 15.96
N SER A 149 3.19 -0.55 17.05
CA SER A 149 4.23 0.32 17.61
C SER A 149 5.63 -0.22 17.32
N SER A 150 6.56 0.68 17.04
CA SER A 150 7.79 0.44 16.27
C SER A 150 8.92 -0.30 16.98
N ASP A 151 8.86 -0.47 18.30
CA ASP A 151 10.03 -1.00 19.01
C ASP A 151 10.13 -2.53 18.87
N ASP A 152 8.97 -3.21 18.77
CA ASP A 152 8.88 -4.66 18.53
C ASP A 152 7.75 -5.05 17.52
N TRP A 153 7.06 -4.07 16.92
CA TRP A 153 5.93 -4.27 15.98
C TRP A 153 4.82 -5.18 16.51
N VAL A 154 4.67 -5.24 17.83
CA VAL A 154 3.61 -6.00 18.50
C VAL A 154 2.26 -5.35 18.21
N LEU A 155 1.28 -6.16 17.81
CA LEU A 155 -0.12 -5.77 17.64
C LEU A 155 -0.66 -5.26 18.98
N ALA A 156 -0.77 -3.94 19.14
CA ALA A 156 -1.48 -3.34 20.26
C ALA A 156 -2.94 -3.15 19.83
N LYS A 157 -3.83 -4.01 20.37
CA LYS A 157 -5.28 -3.84 20.15
C LYS A 157 -5.73 -2.60 20.91
N VAL A 158 -6.23 -1.59 20.19
CA VAL A 158 -6.89 -0.44 20.81
C VAL A 158 -8.37 -0.81 20.97
N GLN A 159 -8.85 -0.92 22.21
CA GLN A 159 -10.27 -1.13 22.52
C GLN A 159 -11.01 0.19 22.64
#